data_AF-A0A6P1YTS5-F1
#
_entry.id   AF-A0A6P1YTS5-F1
#
_cell.length_a   1.000
_cell.length_b   1.000
_cell.length_c   1.000
_cell.angle_alpha   90.00
_cell.angle_beta   90.00
_cell.angle_gamma   90.00
#
_symmetry.space_group_name_H-M   'P 1'
#
loop_
_entity.id
_entity.type
_entity.pdbx_description
1 polymer ?
#
loop_
_entity_poly.entity_id
_entity_poly.type
_entity_poly.pdbx_seq_one_letter_code
_entity_poly.pdbx_strand_id
1 'polypeptide(L)' 'MRKKIMKVEGEWRIAPEPPPSDARTWTGHFAFVPGSVTEIRKKVDAVPISFAADILPADGGVWLWAGVGDLERIIKAVR' A
#
# COMPACT_ATOMS: atom_id res chain seq x y z
N MET A 1 8.39 3.54 5.04
CA MET A 1 9.51 2.77 4.43
C MET A 1 9.34 2.72 2.92
N ARG A 2 10.40 2.46 2.13
CA ARG A 2 10.28 2.23 0.68
C ARG A 2 10.30 0.73 0.38
N LYS A 3 9.43 0.27 -0.52
CA LYS A 3 9.40 -1.11 -1.03
C LYS A 3 9.19 -1.10 -2.55
N LYS A 4 9.57 -2.20 -3.19
CA LYS A 4 9.18 -2.47 -4.58
C LYS A 4 7.84 -3.18 -4.61
N ILE A 5 7.03 -2.85 -5.61
CA ILE A 5 5.78 -3.53 -5.92
C ILE A 5 5.77 -3.94 -7.38
N MET A 6 4.93 -4.92 -7.68
CA MET A 6 4.63 -5.37 -9.02
C MET A 6 3.15 -5.65 -9.15
N LYS A 7 2.67 -5.69 -10.40
CA LYS A 7 1.28 -6.05 -10.70
C LYS A 7 1.26 -7.49 -11.17
N VAL A 8 0.55 -8.36 -10.43
CA VAL A 8 0.40 -9.79 -10.73
C VAL A 8 -1.08 -10.04 -10.98
N GLU A 9 -1.43 -10.53 -12.16
CA GLU A 9 -2.84 -10.85 -12.52
C GLU A 9 -3.82 -9.68 -12.31
N GLY A 10 -3.33 -8.43 -12.45
CA GLY A 10 -4.14 -7.23 -12.25
C GLY A 10 -4.11 -6.65 -10.83
N GLU A 11 -3.51 -7.33 -9.87
CA GLU A 11 -3.42 -6.88 -8.47
C GLU A 11 -2.03 -6.37 -8.09
N TRP A 12 -1.98 -5.33 -7.26
CA TRP A 12 -0.73 -4.82 -6.70
C TRP A 12 -0.24 -5.71 -5.55
N ARG A 13 1.02 -6.15 -5.64
CA ARG A 13 1.67 -6.98 -4.61
C ARG A 13 3.07 -6.45 -4.31
N ILE A 14 3.54 -6.64 -3.08
CA ILE A 14 4.95 -6.39 -2.72
C ILE A 14 5.81 -7.31 -3.59
N ALA A 15 6.79 -6.75 -4.28
CA ALA A 15 7.68 -7.53 -5.11
C ALA A 15 8.60 -8.40 -4.22
N PRO A 16 8.85 -9.66 -4.58
CA PRO A 16 9.81 -10.50 -3.87
C PRO A 16 11.23 -9.94 -4.03
N GLU A 17 12.15 -10.38 -3.17
CA GLU A 17 13.56 -10.00 -3.23
C GLU A 17 14.42 -11.26 -3.45
N PRO A 18 15.08 -11.40 -4.62
CA PRO A 18 15.08 -10.50 -5.77
C PRO A 18 13.76 -10.55 -6.59
N PRO A 19 13.40 -9.46 -7.30
CA PRO A 19 12.23 -9.47 -8.19
C PRO A 19 12.50 -10.35 -9.43
N PRO A 20 11.46 -10.91 -10.07
CA PRO A 20 11.61 -11.62 -11.33
C PRO A 20 12.23 -10.72 -12.41
N SER A 21 13.08 -11.29 -13.27
CA SER A 21 13.85 -10.54 -14.26
C SER A 21 13.00 -9.91 -15.37
N ASP A 22 11.84 -10.48 -15.64
CA ASP A 22 10.85 -10.04 -16.63
C ASP A 22 9.74 -9.16 -16.02
N ALA A 23 9.68 -9.07 -14.69
CA ALA A 23 8.64 -8.32 -14.00
C ALA A 23 8.97 -6.82 -13.93
N ARG A 24 8.04 -5.99 -14.39
CA ARG A 24 8.09 -4.55 -14.14
C ARG A 24 7.83 -4.30 -12.66
N THR A 25 8.74 -3.55 -12.02
CA THR A 25 8.62 -3.13 -10.63
C THR A 25 8.55 -1.60 -10.52
N TRP A 26 7.83 -1.13 -9.50
CA TRP A 26 7.75 0.28 -9.13
C TRP A 26 8.21 0.44 -7.69
N THR A 27 8.81 1.59 -7.37
CA THR A 27 9.19 1.92 -5.98
C THR A 27 8.21 2.91 -5.42
N GLY A 28 7.70 2.63 -4.22
CA GLY A 28 6.70 3.44 -3.54
C GLY A 28 7.01 3.68 -2.06
N HIS A 29 6.22 4.53 -1.42
CA HIS A 29 6.24 4.71 0.02
C HIS A 29 5.15 3.86 0.67
N PHE A 30 5.53 3.16 1.72
CA PHE A 30 4.70 2.19 2.40
C PHE A 30 4.64 2.43 3.90
N ALA A 31 3.48 2.14 4.47
CA ALA A 31 3.28 1.98 5.90
C ALA A 31 2.43 0.75 6.18
N PHE A 32 2.81 -0.01 7.20
CA PHE A 32 2.01 -1.11 7.69
C PHE A 32 1.01 -0.60 8.71
N VAL A 33 -0.24 -1.03 8.58
CA VAL A 33 -1.30 -0.77 9.57
C VAL A 33 -1.87 -2.11 10.01
N PRO A 34 -1.76 -2.47 11.31
CA PRO A 34 -2.36 -3.69 11.81
C PRO A 34 -3.89 -3.56 11.84
N GLY A 35 -4.60 -4.66 11.55
CA GLY A 35 -6.08 -4.70 11.65
C GLY A 35 -6.79 -5.27 10.44
N SER A 36 -8.12 -5.14 10.42
CA SER A 36 -8.98 -5.69 9.36
C SER A 36 -8.83 -4.89 8.07
N VAL A 37 -8.57 -5.58 6.96
CA VAL A 37 -8.51 -4.99 5.61
C VAL A 37 -9.75 -4.15 5.31
N THR A 38 -10.93 -4.66 5.66
CA THR A 38 -12.22 -4.03 5.38
C THR A 38 -12.41 -2.73 6.15
N GLU A 39 -12.02 -2.72 7.44
CA GLU A 39 -12.14 -1.52 8.27
C GLU A 39 -11.13 -0.45 7.85
N ILE A 40 -9.89 -0.88 7.60
CA ILE A 40 -8.83 0.02 7.15
C ILE A 40 -9.19 0.62 5.80
N ARG A 41 -9.71 -0.18 4.85
CA ARG A 41 -10.15 0.31 3.54
C ARG A 41 -11.21 1.40 3.66
N LYS A 42 -12.24 1.20 4.48
CA LYS A 42 -13.27 2.24 4.71
C LYS A 42 -12.66 3.54 5.25
N LYS A 43 -11.69 3.46 6.16
CA LYS A 43 -11.01 4.65 6.69
C LYS A 43 -10.15 5.34 5.64
N VAL A 44 -9.41 4.57 4.84
CA VAL A 44 -8.55 5.09 3.75
C VAL A 44 -9.38 5.78 2.67
N ASP A 45 -10.47 5.15 2.23
CA ASP A 45 -11.36 5.69 1.18
C ASP A 45 -12.04 7.00 1.61
N ALA A 46 -12.16 7.25 2.92
CA ALA A 46 -12.69 8.49 3.48
C ALA A 46 -11.65 9.63 3.55
N VAL A 47 -10.36 9.36 3.29
CA VAL A 47 -9.31 10.38 3.32
C VAL A 47 -9.21 11.07 1.96
N PRO A 48 -9.38 12.40 1.89
CA PRO A 48 -9.11 13.14 0.67
C PRO A 48 -7.60 13.11 0.39
N ILE A 49 -7.22 12.41 -0.67
CA ILE A 49 -5.83 12.22 -1.13
C ILE A 49 -5.61 12.88 -2.48
N SER A 50 -4.38 13.35 -2.71
CA SER A 50 -3.99 14.02 -3.95
C SER A 50 -3.76 13.04 -5.10
N PHE A 51 -3.34 11.81 -4.79
CA PHE A 51 -3.11 10.72 -5.73
C PHE A 51 -3.78 9.42 -5.26
N ALA A 52 -3.78 8.39 -6.10
CA ALA A 52 -4.29 7.08 -5.73
C ALA A 52 -3.50 6.48 -4.55
N ALA A 53 -4.23 5.83 -3.64
CA ALA A 53 -3.68 4.97 -2.61
C ALA A 53 -4.17 3.54 -2.84
N ASP A 54 -3.28 2.58 -2.64
CA ASP A 54 -3.58 1.16 -2.77
C ASP A 54 -3.36 0.46 -1.42
N ILE A 55 -4.17 -0.57 -1.19
CA ILE A 55 -4.14 -1.39 0.03
C ILE A 55 -3.75 -2.80 -0.38
N LEU A 56 -2.61 -3.25 0.11
CA LEU A 56 -2.08 -4.58 -0.14
C LEU A 56 -2.25 -5.41 1.14
N PRO A 57 -3.13 -6.43 1.15
CA PRO A 57 -3.31 -7.30 2.30
C PRO A 57 -2.02 -7.99 2.73
N ALA A 58 -1.84 -8.17 4.04
CA ALA A 58 -0.71 -8.89 4.62
C ALA A 58 -1.12 -9.58 5.92
N ASP A 59 -0.31 -10.52 6.39
CA ASP A 59 -0.55 -11.18 7.68
C ASP A 59 -0.57 -10.15 8.81
N GLY A 60 -1.66 -10.14 9.56
CA GLY A 60 -1.88 -9.22 10.69
C GLY A 60 -2.27 -7.78 10.31
N GLY A 61 -2.47 -7.45 9.03
CA GLY A 61 -2.83 -6.09 8.65
C GLY A 61 -2.82 -5.79 7.15
N VAL A 62 -2.46 -4.55 6.81
CA VAL A 62 -2.31 -4.11 5.41
C VAL A 62 -1.07 -3.24 5.23
N TRP A 63 -0.50 -3.34 4.04
CA TRP A 63 0.43 -2.35 3.53
C TRP A 63 -0.33 -1.28 2.75
N LEU A 64 -0.22 -0.04 3.20
CA LEU A 64 -0.70 1.12 2.49
C LEU A 64 0.39 1.63 1.56
N TRP A 65 0.06 1.81 0.29
CA TRP A 65 0.93 2.41 -0.71
C TRP A 65 0.33 3.72 -1.20
N ALA A 66 1.07 4.83 -1.05
CA ALA A 66 0.67 6.14 -1.55
C ALA A 66 1.90 7.05 -1.76
N GLY A 67 1.68 8.26 -2.28
CA GLY A 67 2.66 9.35 -2.18
C GLY A 67 2.94 9.73 -0.73
N VAL A 68 4.12 10.28 -0.42
CA VAL A 68 4.55 10.56 0.98
C VAL A 68 3.53 11.40 1.74
N GLY A 69 3.08 12.52 1.18
CA GLY A 69 2.14 13.42 1.84
C GLY A 69 0.75 12.80 2.05
N ASP A 70 0.26 12.00 1.09
CA ASP A 70 -1.00 11.28 1.23
C ASP A 70 -0.88 10.14 2.25
N LEU A 71 0.25 9.43 2.27
CA LEU A 71 0.51 8.36 3.21
C LEU A 71 0.49 8.86 4.66
N GLU A 72 1.08 10.03 4.93
CA GLU A 72 1.03 10.65 6.26
C GLU A 72 -0.40 11.02 6.69
N ARG A 73 -1.19 11.59 5.78
CA ARG A 73 -2.61 11.90 6.04
C ARG A 73 -3.42 10.64 6.33
N ILE A 74 -3.22 9.60 5.52
CA ILE A 74 -3.89 8.32 5.70
C ILE A 74 -3.51 7.73 7.06
N ILE A 75 -2.23 7.58 7.39
CA ILE A 75 -1.78 7.00 8.67
C ILE A 75 -2.40 7.74 9.86
N LYS A 76 -2.48 9.08 9.79
CA LYS A 76 -3.11 9.89 10.85
C LYS A 76 -4.60 9.62 11.01
N ALA A 77 -5.30 9.24 9.94
CA ALA A 77 -6.72 8.92 9.97
C ALA A 77 -7.02 7.46 10.36
N VAL A 78 -6.10 6.53 10.09
CA VAL A 78 -6.34 5.09 10.37
C VAL A 78 -5.95 4.69 11.80
N ARG A 79 -4.91 5.32 12.36
CA ARG A 79 -4.50 5.17 13.77
C ARG A 79 -5.54 5.72 14.73
#